data_AF-A0A9P6XNP2-F1
#
_entry.id   AF-A0A9P6XNP2-F1
#
_cell.length_a   1.000
_cell.length_b   1.000
_cell.length_c   1.000
_cell.angle_alpha   90.00
_cell.angle_beta   90.00
_cell.angle_gamma   90.00
#
_symmetry.space_group_name_H-M   'P 1'
#
loop_
_entity.id
_entity.type
_entity.pdbx_description
1 polymer ?
#
loop_
_entity_poly.entity_id
_entity_poly.type
_entity_poly.pdbx_seq_one_letter_code
_entity_poly.pdbx_strand_id
1 'polypeptide(L)'
;MVGTFLGILLAYGFVGPLASRVERRTDEAMKVLECIKTTLLASMNGYPPQLAVEFGRKVLFSSVRPTFGELEEHVRQTKSTATGKA
;
A
#
# COMPACT_ATOMS: atom_id res chain seq x y z
N MET A 1 -44.90 -1.77 -11.94
CA MET A 1 -43.77 -0.99 -12.50
C MET A 1 -42.94 -0.24 -11.44
N VAL A 2 -43.34 -0.23 -10.16
CA VAL A 2 -42.57 0.42 -9.08
C VAL A 2 -41.22 -0.28 -8.80
N GLY A 3 -41.17 -1.61 -8.96
CA GLY A 3 -39.95 -2.39 -8.75
C GLY A 3 -38.82 -2.04 -9.71
N THR A 4 -39.12 -1.76 -10.98
CA THR A 4 -38.10 -1.40 -11.99
C THR A 4 -37.51 -0.01 -11.72
N PHE A 5 -38.34 0.95 -11.31
CA PHE A 5 -37.89 2.29 -10.97
C PHE A 5 -37.03 2.31 -9.69
N LEU A 6 -37.46 1.57 -8.65
CA LEU A 6 -36.70 1.41 -7.42
C LEU A 6 -35.35 0.70 -7.67
N GLY A 7 -35.32 -0.29 -8.56
CA GLY A 7 -34.10 -1.02 -8.92
C GLY A 7 -33.04 -0.11 -9.56
N ILE A 8 -33.42 0.71 -10.53
CA ILE A 8 -32.49 1.67 -11.18
C ILE A 8 -32.03 2.71 -10.16
N LEU A 9 -32.92 3.22 -9.32
CA LEU A 9 -32.58 4.22 -8.30
C LEU A 9 -31.56 3.68 -7.28
N LEU A 10 -31.72 2.43 -6.81
CA LEU A 10 -30.75 1.80 -5.91
C LEU A 10 -29.41 1.47 -6.59
N ALA A 11 -29.45 1.00 -7.84
CA ALA A 11 -28.24 0.63 -8.58
C ALA A 11 -27.31 1.83 -8.79
N TYR A 12 -27.84 2.94 -9.30
CA TYR A 12 -27.05 4.13 -9.59
C TYR A 12 -26.84 5.02 -8.36
N GLY A 13 -27.86 5.14 -7.48
CA GLY A 13 -27.82 6.04 -6.33
C GLY A 13 -27.06 5.50 -5.13
N PHE A 14 -27.03 4.18 -4.94
CA PHE A 14 -26.42 3.56 -3.75
C PHE A 14 -25.29 2.60 -4.09
N VAL A 15 -25.51 1.66 -5.01
CA VAL A 15 -24.51 0.62 -5.34
C VAL A 15 -23.30 1.23 -6.05
N GLY A 16 -23.49 2.17 -6.98
CA GLY A 16 -22.41 2.90 -7.65
C GLY A 16 -21.42 3.57 -6.70
N PRO A 17 -21.84 4.52 -5.85
CA PRO A 17 -20.93 5.19 -4.91
C PRO A 17 -20.33 4.23 -3.87
N LEU A 18 -21.05 3.17 -3.50
CA LEU A 18 -20.51 2.14 -2.61
C LEU A 18 -19.37 1.36 -3.28
N ALA A 19 -19.53 0.97 -4.55
CA ALA A 19 -18.50 0.28 -5.31
C ALA A 19 -17.23 1.14 -5.43
N SER A 20 -17.37 2.42 -5.80
CA SER A 20 -16.22 3.33 -5.90
C SER A 20 -15.50 3.55 -4.56
N ARG A 21 -16.24 3.52 -3.43
CA ARG A 21 -15.62 3.59 -2.08
C ARG A 21 -14.79 2.35 -1.77
N VAL A 22 -15.29 1.17 -2.13
CA VAL A 22 -14.59 -0.11 -1.93
C VAL A 22 -13.36 -0.21 -2.82
N GLU A 23 -13.48 0.22 -4.07
CA GLU A 23 -12.38 0.26 -5.04
C GLU A 23 -11.23 1.12 -4.52
N ARG A 24 -11.51 2.33 -4.04
CA ARG A 24 -10.48 3.20 -3.44
C ARG A 24 -9.76 2.58 -2.24
N ARG A 25 -10.50 1.90 -1.36
CA ARG A 25 -9.89 1.17 -0.23
C ARG A 25 -9.00 0.02 -0.71
N THR A 26 -9.44 -0.68 -1.75
CA THR A 26 -8.69 -1.80 -2.34
C THR A 26 -7.40 -1.31 -2.98
N ASP A 27 -7.45 -0.21 -3.72
CA ASP A 27 -6.27 0.41 -4.33
C ASP A 27 -5.24 0.85 -3.30
N GLU A 28 -5.68 1.44 -2.19
CA GLU A 28 -4.80 1.80 -1.07
C GLU A 28 -4.10 0.57 -0.48
N ALA A 29 -4.84 -0.53 -0.29
CA ALA A 29 -4.27 -1.78 0.23
C ALA A 29 -3.34 -2.47 -0.78
N MET A 30 -3.71 -2.49 -2.07
CA MET A 30 -2.89 -3.08 -3.13
C MET A 30 -1.54 -2.39 -3.27
N LYS A 31 -1.48 -1.07 -3.14
CA LYS A 31 -0.22 -0.31 -3.19
C LYS A 31 0.80 -0.73 -2.14
N VAL A 32 0.34 -1.06 -0.92
CA VAL A 32 1.22 -1.57 0.15
C VAL A 32 1.77 -2.94 -0.22
N LEU A 33 0.92 -3.82 -0.76
CA LEU A 33 1.33 -5.14 -1.22
C LEU A 33 2.31 -5.07 -2.40
N GLU A 34 2.12 -4.13 -3.33
CA GLU A 34 3.06 -3.88 -4.43
C GLU A 34 4.43 -3.42 -3.91
N CYS A 35 4.47 -2.51 -2.92
CA CYS A 35 5.70 -2.07 -2.28
C CYS A 35 6.45 -3.24 -1.62
N ILE A 36 5.74 -4.11 -0.89
CA ILE A 36 6.33 -5.29 -0.27
C ILE A 36 6.86 -6.24 -1.35
N LYS A 37 6.07 -6.49 -2.40
CA LYS A 37 6.46 -7.34 -3.53
C LYS A 37 7.73 -6.86 -4.21
N THR A 38 7.84 -5.57 -4.52
CA THR A 38 9.03 -5.01 -5.19
C THR A 38 10.25 -5.01 -4.28
N THR A 39 10.08 -4.70 -2.99
CA THR A 39 11.16 -4.75 -1.99
C THR A 39 11.68 -6.17 -1.81
N LEU A 40 10.77 -7.16 -1.72
CA LEU A 40 11.12 -8.57 -1.59
C LEU A 40 11.83 -9.09 -2.84
N LEU A 41 11.31 -8.76 -4.03
CA LEU A 41 11.96 -9.08 -5.32
C LEU A 41 13.37 -8.46 -5.40
N ALA A 42 13.55 -7.21 -4.99
CA ALA A 42 14.87 -6.57 -4.97
C ALA A 42 15.82 -7.27 -3.97
N SER A 43 15.32 -7.63 -2.79
CA SER A 43 16.10 -8.38 -1.79
C SER A 43 16.49 -9.78 -2.29
N MET A 44 15.59 -10.47 -3.00
CA MET A 44 15.87 -11.80 -3.57
C MET A 44 16.89 -11.76 -4.72
N ASN A 45 16.95 -10.65 -5.47
CA ASN A 45 17.95 -10.44 -6.52
C ASN A 45 19.34 -10.05 -5.97
N GLY A 46 19.53 -10.05 -4.64
CA GLY A 46 20.84 -9.77 -4.01
C GLY A 46 21.22 -8.30 -3.97
N TYR A 47 20.28 -7.38 -4.18
CA TYR A 47 20.54 -5.95 -3.98
C TYR A 47 20.73 -5.63 -2.49
N PRO A 48 21.62 -4.68 -2.13
CA PRO A 48 21.79 -4.26 -0.74
C PRO A 48 20.45 -3.77 -0.16
N PRO A 49 20.15 -4.06 1.11
CA PRO A 49 18.83 -3.81 1.71
C PRO A 49 18.43 -2.33 1.68
N GLN A 50 19.39 -1.41 1.71
CA GLN A 50 19.14 0.02 1.54
C GLN A 50 18.56 0.36 0.15
N LEU A 51 19.03 -0.32 -0.89
CA LEU A 51 18.54 -0.12 -2.25
C LEU A 51 17.19 -0.83 -2.48
N ALA A 52 16.97 -1.99 -1.87
CA ALA A 52 15.67 -2.67 -1.89
C ALA A 52 14.55 -1.80 -1.26
N VAL A 53 14.87 -1.12 -0.15
CA VAL A 53 13.98 -0.18 0.54
C VAL A 53 13.73 1.09 -0.30
N GLU A 54 14.72 1.57 -1.05
CA GLU A 54 14.57 2.65 -2.04
C GLU A 54 13.61 2.28 -3.19
N PHE A 55 13.67 1.04 -3.69
CA PHE A 55 12.74 0.56 -4.72
C PHE A 55 11.31 0.47 -4.21
N GLY A 56 11.10 0.02 -2.97
CA GLY A 56 9.79 0.07 -2.30
C GLY A 56 9.28 1.51 -2.18
N ARG A 57 10.14 2.44 -1.75
CA ARG A 57 9.81 3.87 -1.57
C ARG A 57 9.31 4.56 -2.84
N LYS A 58 9.74 4.13 -4.02
CA LYS A 58 9.29 4.68 -5.32
C LYS A 58 7.91 4.18 -5.76
N VAL A 59 7.42 3.07 -5.20
CA VAL A 59 6.11 2.47 -5.54
C VAL A 59 4.96 3.11 -4.74
N LEU A 60 5.26 3.68 -3.57
CA LEU A 60 4.28 4.40 -2.76
C LEU A 60 3.78 5.68 -3.46
N PHE A 61 2.52 6.04 -3.21
CA PHE A 61 1.97 7.32 -3.65
C PHE A 61 2.80 8.49 -3.08
N SER A 62 3.02 9.53 -3.88
CA SER A 62 3.81 10.72 -3.50
C SER A 62 3.34 11.39 -2.21
N SER A 63 2.07 11.23 -1.84
CA SER A 63 1.46 11.77 -0.62
C SER A 63 1.89 11.08 0.68
N VAL A 64 2.34 9.82 0.61
CA VAL A 64 2.72 9.00 1.79
C VAL A 64 4.19 8.57 1.71
N ARG A 65 4.95 9.15 0.78
CA ARG A 65 6.37 8.83 0.58
C ARG A 65 7.19 9.35 1.77
N PRO A 66 7.73 8.48 2.64
CA PRO A 66 8.61 8.93 3.71
C PRO A 66 9.91 9.50 3.13
N THR A 67 10.50 10.48 3.82
CA THR A 67 11.81 10.98 3.43
C THR A 67 12.89 9.91 3.68
N PHE A 68 14.00 9.96 2.93
CA PHE A 68 15.07 8.95 3.02
C PHE A 68 15.64 8.83 4.44
N GLY A 69 15.79 9.96 5.13
CA GLY A 69 16.28 10.01 6.52
C GLY A 69 15.34 9.38 7.54
N GLU A 70 14.02 9.60 7.40
CA GLU A 70 13.04 8.96 8.30
C GLU A 70 13.01 7.43 8.10
N LEU A 71 13.08 6.97 6.85
CA LEU A 71 13.06 5.54 6.54
C LEU A 71 14.31 4.81 7.04
N GLU A 72 15.49 5.42 6.93
CA GLU A 72 16.74 4.87 7.46
C GLU A 72 16.73 4.81 8.99
N GLU A 73 16.23 5.85 9.67
CA GLU A 73 16.06 5.89 11.12
C GLU A 73 15.11 4.78 11.60
N HIS A 74 13.96 4.58 10.94
CA HIS A 74 12.99 3.54 11.30
C HIS A 74 13.53 2.11 11.05
N VAL A 75 14.25 1.90 9.94
CA VAL A 75 14.86 0.60 9.62
C VAL A 75 15.98 0.28 10.63
N ARG A 76 16.79 1.27 11.01
CA ARG A 76 17.86 1.13 12.00
C ARG A 76 17.30 0.85 13.40
N GLN A 77 16.24 1.54 13.82
CA GLN A 77 15.57 1.30 15.11
C GLN A 77 14.93 -0.10 15.18
N THR A 78 14.34 -0.57 14.09
CA THR A 78 13.77 -1.93 14.00
C THR A 78 14.87 -3.00 14.09
N LYS A 79 16.02 -2.79 13.44
CA LYS A 79 17.18 -3.71 13.53
C LYS A 79 17.77 -3.77 14.94
N SER A 80 17.86 -2.62 15.64
CA SER A 80 18.33 -2.57 17.03
C SER A 80 17.44 -3.37 17.99
N THR A 81 16.14 -3.44 17.72
CA THR A 81 15.19 -4.18 18.55
C THR A 81 15.26 -5.69 18.30
N ALA A 82 15.60 -6.10 17.07
CA ALA A 82 15.74 -7.52 16.70
C ALA A 82 17.04 -8.18 17.21
N THR A 83 18.11 -7.41 17.46
CA THR A 83 19.42 -7.93 17.91
C THR A 83 19.61 -7.89 19.43
N GLY A 84 18.68 -7.31 20.20
CA GLY A 84 18.79 -7.13 21.66
C GLY A 84 18.13 -8.22 22.53
N LYS A 85 17.71 -9.35 21.95
CA LYS A 85 17.08 -10.46 22.69
C LYS A 85 17.71 -11.81 22.32
N ALA A 86 19.03 -11.90 22.48
CA ALA A 86 19.78 -13.16 22.59
C ALA A 86 21.05 -12.88 23.41
#